data_AF-A0A8X6UGI1-F1
#
_entry.id   AF-A0A8X6UGI1-F1
#
_cell.length_a   1.000
_cell.length_b   1.000
_cell.length_c   1.000
_cell.angle_alpha   90.00
_cell.angle_beta   90.00
_cell.angle_gamma   90.00
#
_symmetry.space_group_name_H-M   'P 1'
#
loop_
_entity.id
_entity.type
_entity.pdbx_description
1 polymer ?
#
loop_
_entity_poly.entity_id
_entity_poly.type
_entity_poly.pdbx_seq_one_letter_code
_entity_poly.pdbx_strand_id
1 'polypeptide(L)'
;MRSPVFSAMFSSEMEESRKNKVDITDVDVTALRLMLKYVYTGKVENLTVSSAGDLLYAADKYQLKGLKTRCSDYLKSTVSIENVLGILSLGDLLDPDLKMFAMDFICEKCDEFQALEKTEEWKNLQNEKLPLAFEVLTSLSKSKEK
;
A
#
# COMPACT_ATOMS: atom_id res chain seq x y z
N MET A 1 -17.97 -12.69 11.40
CA MET A 1 -16.99 -11.61 11.67
C MET A 1 -16.59 -10.99 10.34
N ARG A 2 -16.38 -9.67 10.24
CA ARG A 2 -16.07 -8.99 8.97
C ARG A 2 -14.60 -9.12 8.52
N SER A 3 -13.70 -9.55 9.41
CA SER A 3 -12.33 -9.98 9.07
C SER A 3 -12.24 -11.50 9.24
N PRO A 4 -11.83 -12.25 8.19
CA PRO A 4 -11.54 -13.68 8.28
C PRO A 4 -10.45 -14.00 9.30
N VAL A 5 -9.43 -13.14 9.40
CA VAL A 5 -8.28 -13.33 10.31
C VAL A 5 -8.71 -13.23 11.77
N PHE A 6 -9.45 -12.19 12.14
CA PHE A 6 -10.02 -12.14 13.49
C PHE A 6 -10.97 -13.30 13.74
N SER A 7 -11.77 -13.71 12.75
CA SER A 7 -12.63 -14.88 12.89
C SER A 7 -11.83 -16.14 13.22
N ALA A 8 -10.68 -16.35 12.58
CA ALA A 8 -9.80 -17.48 12.85
C ALA A 8 -9.10 -17.38 14.22
N MET A 9 -8.57 -16.20 14.57
CA MET A 9 -7.93 -15.96 15.88
C MET A 9 -8.88 -16.28 17.05
N PHE A 10 -10.13 -15.81 16.97
CA PHE A 10 -11.11 -16.01 18.05
C PHE A 10 -11.84 -17.36 18.01
N SER A 11 -11.80 -18.10 16.89
CA SER A 11 -12.45 -19.41 16.77
C SER A 11 -11.49 -20.60 16.87
N SER A 12 -10.18 -20.35 16.89
CA SER A 12 -9.17 -21.40 17.07
C SER A 12 -8.96 -21.70 18.56
N GLU A 13 -8.60 -22.92 18.95
CA GLU A 13 -8.26 -23.26 20.36
C GLU A 13 -6.90 -22.67 20.83
N MET A 14 -6.38 -21.66 20.13
CA MET A 14 -5.12 -20.98 20.42
C MET A 14 -5.24 -20.07 21.66
N GLU A 15 -4.11 -19.61 22.18
CA GLU A 15 -4.08 -18.77 23.40
C GLU A 15 -4.94 -17.50 23.29
N GLU A 16 -5.10 -16.93 22.10
CA GLU A 16 -5.88 -15.72 21.82
C GLU A 16 -7.36 -15.90 22.16
N SER A 17 -7.95 -17.06 21.83
CA SER A 17 -9.34 -17.38 22.17
C SER A 17 -9.51 -17.67 23.66
N ARG A 18 -8.52 -18.30 24.29
CA ARG A 18 -8.53 -18.60 25.73
C ARG A 18 -8.38 -17.34 26.60
N LYS A 19 -7.59 -16.37 26.14
CA LYS A 19 -7.31 -15.11 26.85
C LYS A 19 -8.27 -13.97 26.47
N ASN A 20 -9.08 -14.13 25.42
CA ASN A 20 -9.92 -13.06 24.84
C ASN A 20 -9.13 -11.76 24.58
N LYS A 21 -7.85 -11.90 24.22
CA LYS A 21 -6.92 -10.79 23.99
C LYS A 21 -6.03 -11.12 22.81
N VAL A 22 -5.90 -10.15 21.90
CA VAL A 22 -4.98 -10.20 20.76
C VAL A 22 -4.02 -9.04 20.90
N ASP A 23 -2.72 -9.32 20.93
CA ASP A 23 -1.68 -8.31 20.92
C ASP A 23 -1.26 -8.02 19.46
N ILE A 24 -1.33 -6.75 19.06
CA ILE A 24 -0.99 -6.29 17.70
C ILE A 24 0.18 -5.33 17.84
N THR A 25 1.34 -5.70 17.29
CA THR A 25 2.60 -4.94 17.47
C THR A 25 3.16 -4.37 16.19
N ASP A 26 2.62 -4.77 15.04
CA ASP A 26 3.17 -4.50 13.71
C ASP A 26 2.27 -3.60 12.85
N VAL A 27 1.24 -3.00 13.46
CA VAL A 27 0.36 -2.03 12.80
C VAL A 27 0.34 -0.75 13.63
N ASP A 28 0.52 0.39 12.97
CA ASP A 28 0.42 1.69 13.63
C ASP A 28 -0.94 1.86 14.33
N VAL A 29 -0.94 2.51 15.50
CA VAL A 29 -2.14 2.69 16.32
C VAL A 29 -3.23 3.45 15.56
N THR A 30 -2.85 4.40 14.71
CA THR A 30 -3.79 5.18 13.89
C THR A 30 -4.41 4.31 12.81
N ALA A 31 -3.60 3.53 12.09
CA ALA A 31 -4.07 2.58 11.09
C ALA A 31 -4.99 1.52 11.71
N LEU A 32 -4.61 0.97 12.88
CA LEU A 32 -5.41 0.00 13.62
C LEU A 32 -6.78 0.57 14.01
N ARG A 33 -6.81 1.82 14.50
CA ARG A 33 -8.07 2.52 14.84
C ARG A 33 -8.98 2.69 13.63
N LEU A 34 -8.43 3.11 12.49
CA LEU A 34 -9.19 3.26 11.24
C LEU A 34 -9.71 1.91 10.74
N MET A 35 -8.90 0.87 10.81
CA MET A 35 -9.28 -0.50 10.45
C MET A 35 -10.44 -0.99 11.33
N LEU A 36 -10.36 -0.81 12.66
CA LEU A 36 -11.44 -1.18 13.56
C LEU A 36 -12.71 -0.37 13.28
N LYS A 37 -12.60 0.95 13.06
CA LYS A 37 -13.74 1.79 12.67
C LYS A 37 -14.41 1.25 11.40
N TYR A 38 -13.62 0.85 10.40
CA TYR A 38 -14.15 0.21 9.19
C TYR A 38 -14.84 -1.12 9.49
N VAL A 39 -14.23 -2.00 10.29
CA VAL A 39 -14.83 -3.29 10.65
C VAL A 39 -16.20 -3.09 11.30
N TYR A 40 -16.37 -2.10 12.19
CA TYR A 40 -17.66 -1.85 12.84
C TYR A 40 -18.65 -1.08 11.95
N THR A 41 -18.21 -0.08 11.19
CA THR A 41 -19.12 0.86 10.51
C THR A 41 -19.24 0.65 9.00
N GLY A 42 -18.30 -0.07 8.38
CA GLY A 42 -18.14 -0.16 6.93
C GLY A 42 -17.60 1.12 6.27
N LYS A 43 -17.20 2.13 7.06
CA LYS A 43 -16.76 3.44 6.55
C LYS A 43 -15.34 3.76 7.01
N VAL A 44 -14.60 4.43 6.13
CA VAL A 44 -13.33 5.11 6.43
C VAL A 44 -13.44 6.56 5.97
N GLU A 45 -12.96 7.46 6.80
CA GLU A 45 -13.00 8.92 6.63
C GLU A 45 -11.62 9.49 6.97
N ASN A 46 -11.30 10.66 6.41
CA ASN A 46 -10.05 11.39 6.68
C ASN A 46 -8.78 10.60 6.32
N LEU A 47 -8.79 9.90 5.19
CA LEU A 47 -7.57 9.30 4.64
C LEU A 47 -6.59 10.40 4.23
N THR A 48 -5.34 10.22 4.61
CA THR A 48 -4.16 10.92 4.09
C THR A 48 -3.28 9.93 3.35
N VAL A 49 -2.35 10.38 2.50
CA VAL A 49 -1.46 9.48 1.74
C VAL A 49 -0.69 8.53 2.67
N SER A 50 -0.13 9.04 3.77
CA SER A 50 0.58 8.23 4.78
C SER A 50 -0.37 7.21 5.45
N SER A 51 -1.50 7.67 5.99
CA SER A 51 -2.45 6.76 6.66
C SER A 51 -3.05 5.73 5.71
N ALA A 52 -3.20 6.05 4.41
CA ALA A 52 -3.70 5.13 3.41
C ALA A 52 -2.70 4.01 3.12
N GLY A 53 -1.40 4.30 3.12
CA GLY A 53 -0.35 3.28 3.00
C GLY A 53 -0.35 2.31 4.18
N ASP A 54 -0.35 2.83 5.42
CA ASP A 54 -0.37 2.00 6.64
C ASP A 54 -1.67 1.20 6.75
N LEU A 55 -2.80 1.81 6.37
CA LEU A 55 -4.10 1.14 6.38
C LEU A 55 -4.20 0.09 5.27
N LEU A 56 -3.54 0.28 4.12
CA LEU A 56 -3.46 -0.73 3.06
C LEU A 56 -2.72 -1.97 3.56
N TYR A 57 -1.61 -1.80 4.28
CA TYR A 57 -0.89 -2.91 4.91
C TYR A 57 -1.77 -3.67 5.90
N ALA A 58 -2.43 -2.95 6.81
CA ALA A 58 -3.34 -3.55 7.78
C ALA A 58 -4.52 -4.26 7.09
N ALA A 59 -5.09 -3.65 6.05
CA ALA A 59 -6.20 -4.23 5.31
C ALA A 59 -5.82 -5.54 4.61
N ASP A 60 -4.62 -5.63 4.05
CA ASP A 60 -4.10 -6.85 3.46
C ASP A 60 -3.87 -7.93 4.53
N LYS A 61 -3.16 -7.59 5.61
CA LYS A 61 -2.85 -8.51 6.71
C LYS A 61 -4.10 -9.13 7.32
N TYR A 62 -5.14 -8.33 7.56
CA TYR A 62 -6.42 -8.79 8.16
C TYR A 62 -7.46 -9.22 7.12
N GLN A 63 -7.07 -9.33 5.85
CA GLN A 63 -7.88 -9.78 4.71
C GLN A 63 -9.18 -8.99 4.52
N LEU A 64 -9.14 -7.69 4.76
CA LEU A 64 -10.25 -6.76 4.58
C LEU A 64 -10.28 -6.24 3.14
N LYS A 65 -10.69 -7.10 2.19
CA LYS A 65 -10.68 -6.79 0.75
C LYS A 65 -11.30 -5.45 0.38
N GLY A 66 -12.49 -5.14 0.90
CA GLY A 66 -13.17 -3.87 0.60
C GLY A 66 -12.44 -2.63 1.15
N LEU A 67 -11.70 -2.79 2.25
CA LEU A 67 -10.86 -1.71 2.79
C LEU A 67 -9.61 -1.54 1.94
N LYS A 68 -8.98 -2.65 1.54
CA LYS A 68 -7.81 -2.67 0.67
C LYS A 68 -8.10 -1.92 -0.63
N THR A 69 -9.17 -2.30 -1.34
CA THR A 69 -9.58 -1.63 -2.59
C THR A 69 -9.78 -0.13 -2.38
N ARG A 70 -10.46 0.27 -1.30
CA ARG A 70 -10.70 1.69 -1.02
C ARG A 70 -9.42 2.48 -0.74
N CYS A 71 -8.43 1.88 -0.08
CA CYS A 71 -7.13 2.50 0.14
C CYS A 71 -6.35 2.61 -1.17
N SER A 72 -6.34 1.55 -1.99
CA SER A 72 -5.72 1.56 -3.31
C SER A 72 -6.33 2.62 -4.23
N ASP A 73 -7.66 2.72 -4.29
CA ASP A 73 -8.36 3.73 -5.09
C ASP A 73 -8.04 5.15 -4.64
N TYR A 74 -7.97 5.37 -3.32
CA TYR A 74 -7.57 6.66 -2.77
C TYR A 74 -6.13 7.01 -3.20
N LEU A 75 -5.19 6.09 -3.03
CA LEU A 75 -3.79 6.30 -3.42
C LEU A 75 -3.65 6.59 -4.92
N LYS A 76 -4.37 5.87 -5.77
CA LYS A 76 -4.44 6.13 -7.22
C LYS A 76 -4.94 7.55 -7.53
N SER A 77 -5.97 8.01 -6.80
CA SER A 77 -6.53 9.36 -7.00
C SER A 77 -5.63 10.50 -6.50
N THR A 78 -4.73 10.21 -5.57
CA THR A 78 -3.80 11.19 -4.97
C THR A 78 -2.37 11.07 -5.50
N VAL A 79 -2.15 10.28 -6.55
CA VAL A 79 -0.81 10.07 -7.11
C VAL A 79 -0.21 11.40 -7.57
N SER A 80 1.05 11.60 -7.24
CA SER A 80 1.86 12.75 -7.65
C SER A 80 3.29 12.29 -7.84
N ILE A 81 4.10 13.11 -8.52
CA ILE A 81 5.52 12.81 -8.75
C ILE A 81 6.26 12.64 -7.42
N GLU A 82 5.91 13.41 -6.40
CA GLU A 82 6.54 13.33 -5.08
C GLU A 82 6.22 12.01 -4.34
N ASN A 83 5.05 11.42 -4.57
CA ASN A 83 4.61 10.24 -3.82
C ASN A 83 4.58 8.94 -4.63
N VAL A 84 4.76 9.00 -5.96
CA VAL A 84 4.61 7.86 -6.86
C VAL A 84 5.57 6.71 -6.53
N LEU A 85 6.79 7.00 -6.07
CA LEU A 85 7.76 5.97 -5.67
C LEU A 85 7.34 5.21 -4.42
N GLY A 86 6.73 5.91 -3.46
CA GLY A 86 6.14 5.30 -2.27
C GLY A 86 4.96 4.42 -2.64
N ILE A 87 4.06 4.91 -3.50
CA ILE A 87 2.91 4.17 -4.00
C ILE A 87 3.33 2.93 -4.80
N LEU A 88 4.35 3.05 -5.66
CA LEU A 88 4.93 1.94 -6.40
C LEU A 88 5.46 0.86 -5.46
N SER A 89 6.20 1.27 -4.44
CA SER A 89 6.79 0.36 -3.45
C SER A 89 5.73 -0.37 -2.62
N LEU A 90 4.62 0.32 -2.30
CA LEU A 90 3.46 -0.25 -1.63
C LEU A 90 2.69 -1.21 -2.55
N GLY A 91 2.49 -0.84 -3.81
CA GLY A 91 1.84 -1.68 -4.81
C GLY A 91 2.61 -2.98 -5.05
N ASP A 92 3.94 -2.90 -5.17
CA ASP A 92 4.80 -4.07 -5.32
C ASP A 92 4.69 -5.06 -4.15
N LEU A 93 4.47 -4.56 -2.93
CA LEU A 93 4.32 -5.39 -1.74
C LEU A 93 2.89 -5.94 -1.55
N LEU A 94 1.88 -5.10 -1.80
CA LEU A 94 0.51 -5.33 -1.32
C LEU A 94 -0.50 -5.45 -2.44
N ASP A 95 -0.36 -4.70 -3.54
CA ASP A 95 -1.40 -4.57 -4.55
C ASP A 95 -0.82 -4.42 -5.98
N PRO A 96 -0.83 -5.49 -6.79
CA PRO A 96 -0.27 -5.45 -8.15
C PRO A 96 -1.00 -4.47 -9.07
N ASP A 97 -2.30 -4.21 -8.87
CA ASP A 97 -3.03 -3.21 -9.64
C ASP A 97 -2.60 -1.78 -9.31
N LEU A 98 -2.17 -1.54 -8.07
CA LEU A 98 -1.58 -0.27 -7.66
C LEU A 98 -0.17 -0.11 -8.25
N LYS A 99 0.62 -1.19 -8.31
CA LYS A 99 1.95 -1.20 -8.94
C LYS A 99 1.87 -0.81 -10.41
N MET A 100 1.01 -1.47 -11.19
CA MET A 100 0.84 -1.18 -12.62
C MET A 100 0.43 0.27 -12.84
N PHE A 101 -0.55 0.77 -12.08
CA PHE A 101 -0.98 2.16 -12.19
C PHE A 101 0.15 3.16 -11.90
N ALA A 102 0.97 2.91 -10.87
CA ALA A 102 2.11 3.77 -10.56
C ALA A 102 3.18 3.74 -11.68
N MET A 103 3.41 2.58 -12.29
CA MET A 103 4.32 2.45 -13.43
C MET A 103 3.81 3.21 -14.65
N ASP A 104 2.53 3.08 -14.97
CA ASP A 104 1.91 3.79 -16.09
C ASP A 104 2.01 5.31 -15.88
N PHE A 105 1.75 5.80 -14.67
CA PHE A 105 1.91 7.21 -14.33
C PHE A 105 3.35 7.70 -14.49
N ILE A 106 4.35 6.89 -14.09
CA ILE A 106 5.78 7.21 -14.29
C ILE A 106 6.11 7.28 -15.79
N CYS A 107 5.57 6.36 -16.60
CA CYS A 107 5.75 6.37 -18.05
C CYS A 107 5.11 7.59 -18.71
N GLU A 108 3.90 7.98 -18.32
CA GLU A 108 3.21 9.18 -18.83
C GLU A 108 3.96 10.47 -18.47
N LYS A 109 4.60 10.51 -17.31
CA LYS A 109 5.36 11.66 -16.81
C LYS A 109 6.87 11.53 -17.02
N CYS A 110 7.31 10.80 -18.06
CA CYS A 110 8.72 10.48 -18.26
C CYS A 110 9.64 11.71 -18.41
N ASP A 111 9.13 12.85 -18.86
CA ASP A 111 9.89 14.11 -18.94
C ASP A 111 10.23 14.66 -17.55
N GLU A 112 9.28 14.55 -16.62
CA GLU A 112 9.44 14.99 -15.22
C GLU A 112 10.21 13.95 -14.39
N PHE A 113 10.29 12.70 -14.87
CA PHE A 113 11.07 11.63 -14.25
C PHE A 113 12.57 11.98 -14.12
N GLN A 114 13.13 12.82 -15.00
CA GLN A 114 14.52 13.28 -14.85
C GLN A 114 14.77 14.08 -13.57
N ALA A 115 13.75 14.77 -13.06
CA ALA A 115 13.82 15.42 -11.75
C ALA A 115 13.77 14.36 -10.64
N LEU A 116 12.90 13.37 -10.80
CA LEU A 116 12.74 12.25 -9.87
C LEU A 116 14.00 11.39 -9.75
N GLU A 117 14.71 11.14 -10.84
CA GLU A 117 15.94 10.33 -10.88
C GLU A 117 17.06 10.91 -10.00
N LYS A 118 17.03 12.23 -9.79
CA LYS A 118 18.01 12.93 -8.95
C LYS A 118 17.67 12.89 -7.46
N THR A 119 16.43 12.54 -7.12
CA THR A 119 15.95 12.50 -5.73
C THR A 119 16.61 11.38 -4.93
N GLU A 120 16.68 11.54 -3.61
CA GLU A 120 17.24 10.52 -2.73
C GLU A 120 16.33 9.29 -2.66
N GLU A 121 15.02 9.50 -2.78
CA GLU A 121 13.99 8.47 -2.80
C GLU A 121 14.21 7.47 -3.93
N TRP A 122 14.54 7.95 -5.14
CA TRP A 122 14.88 7.08 -6.27
C TRP A 122 16.17 6.28 -6.04
N LYS A 123 17.20 6.92 -5.48
CA LYS A 123 18.46 6.23 -5.14
C LYS A 123 18.26 5.17 -4.06
N ASN A 124 17.44 5.48 -3.05
CA ASN A 124 17.06 4.52 -2.01
C ASN A 124 16.31 3.35 -2.61
N LEU A 125 15.37 3.58 -3.53
CA LEU A 125 14.67 2.52 -4.25
C LEU A 125 15.63 1.62 -5.04
N GLN A 126 16.63 2.20 -5.72
CA GLN A 126 17.64 1.43 -6.44
C GLN A 126 18.46 0.52 -5.51
N ASN A 127 18.79 1.01 -4.31
CA ASN A 127 19.58 0.27 -3.33
C ASN A 127 18.78 -0.83 -2.64
N GLU A 128 17.54 -0.54 -2.23
CA GLU A 128 16.70 -1.48 -1.47
C GLU A 128 15.96 -2.47 -2.37
N LYS A 129 15.51 -2.03 -3.55
CA LYS A 129 14.66 -2.80 -4.47
C LYS A 129 15.14 -2.68 -5.91
N LEU A 130 16.38 -3.13 -6.14
CA LEU A 130 17.03 -3.19 -7.44
C LEU A 130 16.17 -3.80 -8.58
N PRO A 131 15.43 -4.92 -8.40
CA PRO A 131 14.58 -5.45 -9.48
C PRO A 131 13.43 -4.51 -9.85
N LEU A 132 12.83 -3.82 -8.86
CA LEU A 132 11.73 -2.88 -9.10
C LEU A 132 12.22 -1.64 -9.85
N ALA A 133 13.39 -1.10 -9.46
CA ALA A 133 14.00 0.02 -10.16
C ALA A 133 14.35 -0.34 -11.61
N PHE A 134 14.88 -1.55 -11.86
CA PHE A 134 15.18 -2.03 -13.20
C PHE A 134 13.92 -2.17 -14.07
N GLU A 135 12.82 -2.67 -13.49
CA GLU A 135 11.52 -2.80 -14.16
C GLU A 135 10.97 -1.43 -14.61
N VAL A 136 11.07 -0.42 -13.75
CA VAL A 136 10.68 0.97 -14.07
C VAL A 136 11.54 1.54 -15.19
N LEU A 137 12.88 1.41 -15.12
CA LEU A 137 13.78 1.90 -16.17
C LEU A 137 13.55 1.21 -17.52
N THR A 138 13.27 -0.09 -17.49
CA THR A 138 12.93 -0.86 -18.70
C THR A 138 11.62 -0.36 -19.32
N SER A 139 10.62 -0.06 -18.49
CA SER A 139 9.33 0.45 -18.94
C SER A 139 9.45 1.87 -19.50
N LEU A 140 10.29 2.71 -18.89
CA LEU A 140 10.61 4.06 -19.39
C LEU A 140 11.34 4.03 -20.73
N SER A 141 12.31 3.12 -20.91
CA SER A 141 13.02 2.98 -22.19
C SER A 141 12.06 2.63 -23.32
N LYS A 142 11.16 1.66 -23.09
CA LYS A 142 10.16 1.25 -24.08
C LYS A 142 9.17 2.36 -24.45
N SER A 143 8.82 3.22 -23.49
CA SER A 143 7.91 4.34 -23.73
C SER A 143 8.55 5.49 -24.52
N LYS A 144 9.88 5.64 -24.48
CA LYS A 144 10.62 6.65 -25.28
C LYS A 144 10.89 6.25 -26.73
N GLU A 145 10.81 4.97 -27.06
CA GLU A 145 11.02 4.44 -28.42
C GLU A 145 9.75 4.48 -29.29
N LYS A 146 8.65 5.02 -28.75
CA LYS A 146 7.32 5.04 -29.38
C LYS A 146 6.92 6.45 -29.80
#